data_AF-A0A5E6SB23-F1
#
_entry.id   AF-A0A5E6SB23-F1
#
_cell.length_a   1.000
_cell.length_b   1.000
_cell.length_c   1.000
_cell.angle_alpha   90.00
_cell.angle_beta   90.00
_cell.angle_gamma   90.00
#
_symmetry.space_group_name_H-M   'P 1'
#
loop_
_entity.id
_entity.type
_entity.pdbx_description
1 polymer ?
#
loop_
_entity_poly.entity_id
_entity_poly.type
_entity_poly.pdbx_seq_one_letter_code
_entity_poly.pdbx_strand_id
1 'polypeptide(L)'
;MSVQQTAGLEEPSVPDLNESNELDLDALGNQDLLTYIKYTGMQDGDLLRPRWIGASISGEPFDDVGAVRQVGPDDLVSGHPVIIKNEDIRAAAGGLAVYSYSVNEGPESLRKICYLGLRPKPAAETLSVLHALPSHDLTLQPRALPSNGVITLVVAPYQAMQVGDKITVKLVGYDEDGVEDDDWSTVLTVDKDHFDKKPLSANVPKNWFSFLEDGCVEGHYRIALADGSSLDSPAQRWKIDSSATLPGLLDAPAIEGHTEGEPLDPARFRNGLTLRVPGYPGMAVSDHVVLHWRSPAGDLIQAARVDLSSVTADSMYFRVPAENLVHNAGASVRLTYQYGREGASLGSRELLINVALIRTLLAADVRSAIPENAPGSGRIPALEARGGVYVVVPPDTLAPGERAEVHWMGQSALGQYVAKSPVSEANPLRFLIPQDYVPANFGRGDRDESRRFPVFYRLIGANGHVDSLPYNLRITPVPSANYPQINCTQADAGGLSLSRVPAAGADLTLGTWLFGKEGQLLTLVASGLTATGEVEEVILDSVPVTAEQAEKGVQAKLPRAFLQGLVMGERFTLSPRLSFDGGDYYTPFRSITLTLNR
;
A
#
# COMPACT_ATOMS: atom_id res chain seq x y z
N MET A 1 33.75 -67.28 23.93
CA MET A 1 32.38 -67.11 23.44
C MET A 1 32.38 -65.94 22.48
N SER A 2 32.33 -66.22 21.18
CA SER A 2 32.28 -65.22 20.12
C SER A 2 30.88 -64.61 20.09
N VAL A 3 30.79 -63.29 20.22
CA VAL A 3 29.58 -62.54 19.90
C VAL A 3 29.60 -62.34 18.38
N GLN A 4 28.96 -63.25 17.67
CA GLN A 4 28.62 -63.07 16.26
C GLN A 4 27.48 -62.04 16.21
N GLN A 5 27.77 -60.83 15.72
CA GLN A 5 26.73 -59.92 15.26
C GLN A 5 25.91 -60.66 14.19
N THR A 6 24.63 -60.88 14.44
CA THR A 6 23.66 -61.25 13.40
C THR A 6 23.54 -60.07 12.45
N ALA A 7 24.36 -60.05 11.40
CA ALA A 7 24.09 -59.21 10.24
C ALA A 7 22.73 -59.67 9.64
N GLY A 8 21.79 -58.74 9.47
CA GLY A 8 20.52 -59.03 8.79
C GLY A 8 20.75 -59.34 7.31
N LEU A 9 19.84 -60.09 6.70
CA LEU A 9 19.89 -60.41 5.26
C LEU A 9 19.70 -59.12 4.42
N GLU A 10 20.53 -58.96 3.40
CA GLU A 10 20.58 -57.82 2.48
C GLU A 10 19.31 -57.71 1.61
N GLU A 11 19.07 -56.54 0.99
CA GLU A 11 17.93 -56.40 0.08
C GLU A 11 18.12 -57.22 -1.21
N PRO A 12 17.05 -57.75 -1.84
CA PRO A 12 17.15 -58.29 -3.18
C PRO A 12 17.65 -57.25 -4.19
N SER A 13 18.41 -57.70 -5.19
CA SER A 13 18.85 -56.87 -6.30
C SER A 13 17.85 -56.93 -7.46
N VAL A 14 17.46 -55.75 -7.96
CA VAL A 14 16.57 -55.59 -9.12
C VAL A 14 17.26 -54.62 -10.08
N PRO A 15 18.03 -55.12 -11.06
CA PRO A 15 18.87 -54.27 -11.93
C PRO A 15 18.09 -53.26 -12.79
N ASP A 16 16.85 -53.59 -13.16
CA ASP A 16 16.02 -52.77 -14.06
C ASP A 16 15.30 -51.60 -13.35
N LEU A 17 15.56 -51.39 -12.06
CA LEU A 17 15.07 -50.21 -11.35
C LEU A 17 15.99 -49.00 -11.58
N ASN A 18 15.38 -47.83 -11.80
CA ASN A 18 16.11 -46.56 -11.80
C ASN A 18 16.46 -46.10 -10.36
N GLU A 19 17.18 -44.98 -10.23
CA GLU A 19 17.58 -44.40 -8.94
C GLU A 19 16.40 -44.03 -8.01
N SER A 20 15.20 -43.88 -8.56
CA SER A 20 13.95 -43.63 -7.83
C SER A 20 13.20 -44.92 -7.45
N ASN A 21 13.80 -46.09 -7.68
CA ASN A 21 13.20 -47.42 -7.56
C ASN A 21 11.98 -47.65 -8.46
N GLU A 22 11.96 -47.04 -9.64
CA GLU A 22 10.88 -47.20 -10.62
C GLU A 22 11.31 -48.17 -11.72
N LEU A 23 10.40 -49.06 -12.09
CA LEU A 23 10.56 -50.00 -13.20
C LEU A 23 9.96 -49.37 -14.46
N ASP A 24 10.79 -49.12 -15.47
CA ASP A 24 10.32 -48.66 -16.78
C ASP A 24 9.68 -49.82 -17.53
N LEU A 25 8.35 -49.86 -17.52
CA LEU A 25 7.59 -50.93 -18.16
C LEU A 25 7.72 -50.91 -19.68
N ASP A 26 7.97 -49.76 -20.29
CA ASP A 26 8.13 -49.68 -21.74
C ASP A 26 9.51 -50.23 -22.15
N ALA A 27 10.56 -49.91 -21.38
CA ALA A 27 11.88 -50.49 -21.56
C ALA A 27 11.91 -52.01 -21.30
N LEU A 28 11.18 -52.49 -20.28
CA LEU A 28 11.04 -53.92 -19.98
C LEU A 28 10.30 -54.69 -21.09
N GLY A 29 9.40 -54.01 -21.83
CA GLY A 29 8.66 -54.60 -22.94
C GLY A 29 7.88 -55.85 -22.52
N ASN A 30 8.08 -56.95 -23.26
CA ASN A 30 7.43 -58.25 -23.01
C ASN A 30 8.32 -59.23 -22.20
N GLN A 31 9.46 -58.78 -21.67
CA GLN A 31 10.38 -59.64 -20.92
C GLN A 31 9.94 -59.77 -19.47
N ASP A 32 10.11 -60.97 -18.88
CA ASP A 32 9.97 -61.14 -17.44
C ASP A 32 11.07 -60.36 -16.70
N LEU A 33 10.77 -59.88 -15.50
CA LEU A 33 11.75 -59.17 -14.67
C LEU A 33 12.69 -60.17 -14.02
N LEU A 34 13.98 -60.02 -14.31
CA LEU A 34 15.04 -60.82 -13.71
C LEU A 34 15.62 -60.09 -12.50
N THR A 35 15.50 -60.72 -11.33
CA THR A 35 16.06 -60.23 -10.07
C THR A 35 17.05 -61.23 -9.50
N TYR A 36 17.82 -60.80 -8.51
CA TYR A 36 18.83 -61.64 -7.88
C TYR A 36 18.75 -61.53 -6.36
N ILE A 37 18.84 -62.67 -5.69
CA ILE A 37 19.00 -62.75 -4.24
C ILE A 37 20.45 -63.10 -3.95
N LYS A 38 21.14 -62.24 -3.20
CA LYS A 38 22.50 -62.49 -2.72
C LYS A 38 22.63 -62.02 -1.28
N TYR A 39 23.22 -62.86 -0.42
CA TYR A 39 23.52 -62.50 0.96
C TYR A 39 24.89 -62.98 1.41
N THR A 40 25.40 -62.29 2.43
CA THR A 40 26.62 -62.68 3.11
C THR A 40 26.47 -64.05 3.77
N GLY A 41 27.36 -64.98 3.43
CA GLY A 41 27.36 -66.33 4.00
C GLY A 41 26.45 -67.33 3.30
N MET A 42 25.94 -67.02 2.10
CA MET A 42 25.20 -67.96 1.24
C MET A 42 25.95 -69.27 1.01
N GLN A 43 25.24 -70.41 1.15
CA GLN A 43 25.77 -71.77 0.99
C GLN A 43 24.97 -72.58 -0.03
N ASP A 44 25.64 -73.53 -0.67
CA ASP A 44 24.99 -74.52 -1.53
C ASP A 44 23.97 -75.33 -0.72
N GLY A 45 22.76 -75.47 -1.26
CA GLY A 45 21.66 -76.16 -0.61
C GLY A 45 20.77 -75.28 0.29
N ASP A 46 21.09 -74.01 0.51
CA ASP A 46 20.21 -73.08 1.24
C ASP A 46 18.83 -72.96 0.57
N LEU A 47 17.76 -72.88 1.36
CA LEU A 47 16.39 -72.74 0.88
C LEU A 47 15.92 -71.29 0.96
N LEU A 48 15.88 -70.61 -0.18
CA LEU A 48 15.35 -69.27 -0.34
C LEU A 48 13.82 -69.28 -0.47
N ARG A 49 13.18 -68.33 0.18
CA ARG A 49 11.74 -68.05 0.04
C ARG A 49 11.54 -66.59 -0.35
N PRO A 50 11.53 -66.28 -1.66
CA PRO A 50 11.23 -64.93 -2.14
C PRO A 50 9.80 -64.52 -1.79
N ARG A 51 9.61 -63.22 -1.56
CA ARG A 51 8.32 -62.62 -1.21
C ARG A 51 8.15 -61.36 -2.04
N TRP A 52 7.22 -61.39 -2.97
CA TRP A 52 6.84 -60.26 -3.81
C TRP A 52 5.39 -59.90 -3.50
N ILE A 53 5.21 -58.86 -2.70
CA ILE A 53 3.89 -58.45 -2.22
C ILE A 53 3.63 -57.00 -2.58
N GLY A 54 2.39 -56.63 -2.86
CA GLY A 54 2.11 -55.28 -3.30
C GLY A 54 0.66 -55.01 -3.59
N ALA A 55 0.41 -53.85 -4.20
CA ALA A 55 -0.90 -53.47 -4.67
C ALA A 55 -0.81 -52.74 -6.01
N SER A 56 -1.81 -52.94 -6.87
CA SER A 56 -1.97 -52.21 -8.13
C SER A 56 -2.32 -50.73 -7.88
N ILE A 57 -2.39 -49.92 -8.94
CA ILE A 57 -2.80 -48.50 -8.85
C ILE A 57 -4.22 -48.30 -8.28
N SER A 58 -5.11 -49.30 -8.40
CA SER A 58 -6.45 -49.29 -7.81
C SER A 58 -6.49 -49.79 -6.36
N GLY A 59 -5.34 -50.23 -5.82
CA GLY A 59 -5.22 -50.78 -4.47
C GLY A 59 -5.56 -52.27 -4.37
N GLU A 60 -5.67 -52.99 -5.48
CA GLU A 60 -5.88 -54.44 -5.47
C GLU A 60 -4.58 -55.16 -5.06
N PRO A 61 -4.61 -56.03 -4.03
CA PRO A 61 -3.41 -56.68 -3.54
C PRO A 61 -2.98 -57.83 -4.46
N PHE A 62 -1.67 -58.03 -4.56
CA PHE A 62 -1.06 -59.24 -5.10
C PHE A 62 0.03 -59.73 -4.16
N ASP A 63 0.05 -61.03 -3.89
CA ASP A 63 1.01 -61.65 -2.97
C ASP A 63 1.59 -62.92 -3.59
N ASP A 64 2.84 -62.87 -4.07
CA ASP A 64 3.61 -64.05 -4.44
C ASP A 64 4.61 -64.38 -3.33
N VAL A 65 4.20 -65.29 -2.43
CA VAL A 65 4.91 -65.63 -1.19
C VAL A 65 5.08 -67.13 -0.95
N GLY A 66 4.81 -67.96 -1.95
CA GLY A 66 4.81 -69.43 -1.84
C GLY A 66 6.04 -70.13 -2.45
N ALA A 67 6.88 -69.39 -3.18
CA ALA A 67 8.03 -69.94 -3.86
C ALA A 67 9.12 -70.40 -2.88
N VAL A 68 9.56 -71.65 -2.99
CA VAL A 68 10.82 -72.13 -2.40
C VAL A 68 11.82 -72.37 -3.53
N ARG A 69 13.04 -71.91 -3.37
CA ARG A 69 14.15 -72.11 -4.31
C ARG A 69 15.37 -72.62 -3.55
N GLN A 70 16.09 -73.57 -4.13
CA GLN A 70 17.31 -74.10 -3.54
C GLN A 70 18.51 -73.42 -4.20
N VAL A 71 19.43 -72.90 -3.39
CA VAL A 71 20.69 -72.33 -3.84
C VAL A 71 21.57 -73.45 -4.39
N GLY A 72 22.11 -73.25 -5.58
CA GLY A 72 23.10 -74.14 -6.19
C GLY A 72 24.54 -73.56 -6.14
N PRO A 73 25.53 -74.33 -6.61
CA PRO A 73 26.94 -73.92 -6.56
C PRO A 73 27.24 -72.64 -7.36
N ASP A 74 26.54 -72.42 -8.48
CA ASP A 74 26.77 -71.27 -9.37
C ASP A 74 26.21 -69.96 -8.79
N ASP A 75 25.19 -70.04 -7.93
CA ASP A 75 24.57 -68.88 -7.26
C ASP A 75 25.51 -68.24 -6.21
N LEU A 76 26.53 -68.99 -5.77
CA LEU A 76 27.50 -68.54 -4.78
C LEU A 76 28.38 -67.39 -5.27
N VAL A 77 28.45 -67.15 -6.58
CA VAL A 77 29.17 -66.00 -7.14
C VAL A 77 28.23 -64.86 -7.48
N SER A 78 27.17 -65.15 -8.25
CA SER A 78 26.34 -64.12 -8.88
C SER A 78 24.99 -63.85 -8.18
N GLY A 79 24.64 -64.64 -7.16
CA GLY A 79 23.31 -64.62 -6.55
C GLY A 79 22.33 -65.50 -7.29
N HIS A 80 21.29 -65.93 -6.59
CA HIS A 80 20.26 -66.80 -7.14
C HIS A 80 19.28 -65.98 -7.97
N PRO A 81 19.08 -66.30 -9.26
CA PRO A 81 18.14 -65.58 -10.11
C PRO A 81 16.68 -65.89 -9.72
N VAL A 82 15.86 -64.87 -9.61
CA VAL A 82 14.41 -64.99 -9.41
C VAL A 82 13.71 -64.25 -10.54
N ILE A 83 12.81 -64.97 -11.22
CA ILE A 83 12.04 -64.42 -12.33
C ILE A 83 10.65 -64.05 -11.81
N ILE A 84 10.29 -62.78 -11.96
CA ILE A 84 8.94 -62.28 -11.72
C ILE A 84 8.31 -62.05 -13.09
N LYS A 85 7.16 -62.69 -13.32
CA LYS A 85 6.59 -62.70 -14.66
C LYS A 85 6.11 -61.31 -15.07
N ASN A 86 6.28 -60.99 -16.36
CA ASN A 86 5.81 -59.73 -16.93
C ASN A 86 4.30 -59.57 -16.75
N GLU A 87 3.52 -60.66 -16.86
CA GLU A 87 2.07 -60.65 -16.68
C GLU A 87 1.65 -60.08 -15.31
N ASP A 88 2.33 -60.48 -14.24
CA ASP A 88 2.04 -60.04 -12.87
C ASP A 88 2.43 -58.57 -12.67
N ILE A 89 3.56 -58.16 -13.26
CA ILE A 89 4.03 -56.76 -13.22
C ILE A 89 3.08 -55.84 -13.98
N ARG A 90 2.64 -56.25 -15.17
CA ARG A 90 1.71 -55.49 -16.01
C ARG A 90 0.32 -55.40 -15.39
N ALA A 91 -0.17 -56.47 -14.75
CA ALA A 91 -1.43 -56.45 -14.02
C ALA A 91 -1.42 -55.42 -12.87
N ALA A 92 -0.25 -55.16 -12.29
CA ALA A 92 -0.05 -54.19 -11.22
C ALA A 92 0.55 -52.84 -11.69
N ALA A 93 0.50 -52.53 -12.98
CA ALA A 93 1.06 -51.29 -13.53
C ALA A 93 0.54 -50.03 -12.83
N GLY A 94 1.44 -49.10 -12.54
CA GLY A 94 1.22 -47.90 -11.72
C GLY A 94 1.20 -48.17 -10.20
N GLY A 95 1.30 -49.44 -9.78
CA GLY A 95 1.26 -49.87 -8.39
C GLY A 95 2.63 -49.91 -7.70
N LEU A 96 2.65 -50.58 -6.54
CA LEU A 96 3.82 -50.73 -5.67
C LEU A 96 4.03 -52.21 -5.35
N ALA A 97 5.27 -52.69 -5.47
CA ALA A 97 5.70 -53.96 -4.91
C ALA A 97 6.77 -53.76 -3.84
N VAL A 98 6.78 -54.66 -2.87
CA VAL A 98 7.75 -54.79 -1.79
C VAL A 98 8.35 -56.18 -1.92
N TYR A 99 9.65 -56.20 -2.19
CA TYR A 99 10.39 -57.41 -2.48
C TYR A 99 11.38 -57.75 -1.37
N SER A 100 11.30 -58.97 -0.85
CA SER A 100 12.15 -59.49 0.22
C SER A 100 12.31 -61.00 0.09
N TYR A 101 13.11 -61.60 0.96
CA TYR A 101 13.24 -63.05 1.06
C TYR A 101 13.58 -63.51 2.47
N SER A 102 13.49 -64.81 2.71
CA SER A 102 14.05 -65.47 3.89
C SER A 102 14.88 -66.69 3.48
N VAL A 103 15.81 -67.11 4.34
CA VAL A 103 16.70 -68.25 4.12
C VAL A 103 16.44 -69.30 5.21
N ASN A 104 16.22 -70.57 4.86
CA ASN A 104 16.10 -71.69 5.81
C ASN A 104 15.12 -71.44 6.98
N GLU A 105 14.00 -70.76 6.73
CA GLU A 105 13.00 -70.37 7.76
C GLU A 105 13.50 -69.38 8.82
N GLY A 106 14.58 -68.64 8.50
CA GLY A 106 15.12 -67.54 9.27
C GLY A 106 14.36 -66.22 9.10
N PRO A 107 14.88 -65.11 9.67
CA PRO A 107 14.27 -63.79 9.56
C PRO A 107 14.19 -63.30 8.11
N GLU A 108 13.26 -62.39 7.84
CA GLU A 108 13.10 -61.72 6.54
C GLU A 108 14.25 -60.73 6.29
N SER A 109 14.62 -60.58 5.02
CA SER A 109 15.60 -59.61 4.55
C SER A 109 15.14 -58.16 4.64
N LEU A 110 16.07 -57.23 4.41
CA LEU A 110 15.70 -55.87 4.03
C LEU A 110 14.81 -55.90 2.78
N ARG A 111 13.90 -54.94 2.69
CA ARG A 111 12.90 -54.86 1.62
C ARG A 111 13.34 -53.89 0.54
N LYS A 112 13.32 -54.36 -0.71
CA LYS A 112 13.40 -53.50 -1.88
C LYS A 112 11.99 -53.00 -2.22
N ILE A 113 11.84 -51.68 -2.32
CA ILE A 113 10.60 -51.07 -2.80
C ILE A 113 10.71 -50.96 -4.31
N CYS A 114 9.68 -51.35 -5.06
CA CYS A 114 9.63 -51.29 -6.51
C CYS A 114 8.34 -50.59 -6.94
N TYR A 115 8.44 -49.42 -7.58
CA TYR A 115 7.30 -48.78 -8.24
C TYR A 115 7.13 -49.37 -9.64
N LEU A 116 5.97 -49.95 -9.92
CA LEU A 116 5.72 -50.70 -11.15
C LEU A 116 5.27 -49.75 -12.27
N GLY A 117 6.20 -48.98 -12.82
CA GLY A 117 5.94 -47.94 -13.81
C GLY A 117 6.58 -46.61 -13.46
N LEU A 118 6.83 -45.80 -14.49
CA LEU A 118 7.29 -44.43 -14.33
C LEU A 118 6.16 -43.57 -13.75
N ARG A 119 6.40 -42.94 -12.61
CA ARG A 119 5.41 -42.07 -11.99
C ARG A 119 5.48 -40.69 -12.64
N PRO A 120 4.33 -40.03 -12.89
CA PRO A 120 4.33 -38.65 -13.36
C PRO A 120 4.99 -37.78 -12.30
N LYS A 121 6.19 -37.30 -12.61
CA LYS A 121 6.85 -36.27 -11.81
C LYS A 121 6.19 -34.94 -12.20
N PRO A 122 5.64 -34.15 -11.26
CA PRO A 122 5.34 -32.77 -11.58
C PRO A 122 6.61 -32.14 -12.16
N ALA A 123 6.46 -31.29 -13.17
CA ALA A 123 7.60 -30.55 -13.73
C ALA A 123 8.38 -29.97 -12.56
N ALA A 124 9.67 -30.33 -12.46
CA ALA A 124 10.50 -29.91 -11.35
C ALA A 124 10.43 -28.38 -11.26
N GLU A 125 10.16 -27.87 -10.06
CA GLU A 125 10.16 -26.43 -9.86
C GLU A 125 11.59 -25.91 -10.12
N THR A 126 11.72 -24.98 -11.06
CA THR A 126 12.99 -24.35 -11.41
C THR A 126 13.01 -22.89 -10.98
N LEU A 127 14.21 -22.30 -10.95
CA LEU A 127 14.36 -20.85 -10.96
C LEU A 127 13.73 -20.26 -12.23
N SER A 128 13.49 -18.94 -12.21
CA SER A 128 13.12 -18.19 -13.41
C SER A 128 14.15 -18.38 -14.51
N VAL A 129 13.69 -18.45 -15.75
CA VAL A 129 14.58 -18.22 -16.89
C VAL A 129 15.13 -16.79 -16.84
N LEU A 130 16.27 -16.58 -17.48
CA LEU A 130 16.76 -15.23 -17.75
C LEU A 130 15.81 -14.55 -18.73
N HIS A 131 15.33 -13.35 -18.42
CA HIS A 131 14.52 -12.56 -19.35
C HIS A 131 15.40 -11.58 -20.11
N ALA A 132 15.14 -11.39 -21.41
CA ALA A 132 15.83 -10.40 -22.23
C ALA A 132 14.81 -9.38 -22.76
N LEU A 133 14.98 -8.10 -22.44
CA LEU A 133 14.05 -7.03 -22.81
C LEU A 133 14.69 -6.03 -23.78
N PRO A 134 14.03 -5.69 -24.92
CA PRO A 134 12.84 -6.32 -25.46
C PRO A 134 13.18 -7.61 -26.23
N SER A 135 12.49 -8.71 -25.92
CA SER A 135 12.41 -9.91 -26.77
C SER A 135 10.95 -10.32 -26.92
N HIS A 136 10.65 -11.05 -27.99
CA HIS A 136 9.32 -11.60 -28.22
C HIS A 136 9.44 -12.92 -28.97
N ASP A 137 8.72 -13.95 -28.53
CA ASP A 137 8.77 -15.31 -29.10
C ASP A 137 10.20 -15.85 -29.20
N LEU A 138 10.97 -15.65 -28.13
CA LEU A 138 12.40 -15.98 -28.07
C LEU A 138 13.22 -15.43 -29.24
N THR A 139 12.80 -14.30 -29.80
CA THR A 139 13.50 -13.61 -30.87
C THR A 139 13.92 -12.23 -30.40
N LEU A 140 15.18 -11.90 -30.64
CA LEU A 140 15.77 -10.58 -30.42
C LEU A 140 15.95 -9.90 -31.77
N GLN A 141 15.57 -8.61 -31.84
CA GLN A 141 15.68 -7.80 -33.06
C GLN A 141 16.57 -6.58 -32.82
N PRO A 142 17.91 -6.72 -32.77
CA PRO A 142 18.83 -5.63 -32.43
C PRO A 142 18.70 -4.41 -33.34
N ARG A 143 18.36 -4.58 -34.63
CA ARG A 143 18.20 -3.44 -35.56
C ARG A 143 16.96 -2.59 -35.28
N ALA A 144 15.97 -3.12 -34.55
CA ALA A 144 14.80 -2.35 -34.11
C ALA A 144 15.14 -1.38 -32.95
N LEU A 145 16.28 -1.58 -32.28
CA LEU A 145 16.75 -0.73 -31.20
C LEU A 145 17.47 0.53 -31.71
N PRO A 146 17.36 1.68 -31.01
CA PRO A 146 18.09 2.90 -31.36
C PRO A 146 19.62 2.68 -31.35
N SER A 147 20.42 3.57 -31.94
CA SER A 147 21.89 3.37 -32.08
C SER A 147 22.64 3.09 -30.78
N ASN A 148 22.21 3.69 -29.66
CA ASN A 148 22.72 3.46 -28.30
C ASN A 148 21.83 2.51 -27.49
N GLY A 149 20.99 1.72 -28.17
CA GLY A 149 20.08 0.78 -27.54
C GLY A 149 20.82 -0.35 -26.83
N VAL A 150 20.14 -0.91 -25.83
CA VAL A 150 20.61 -2.04 -25.04
C VAL A 150 19.49 -3.08 -24.96
N ILE A 151 19.89 -4.34 -24.78
CA ILE A 151 18.99 -5.39 -24.31
C ILE A 151 19.24 -5.54 -22.81
N THR A 152 18.18 -5.40 -22.02
CA THR A 152 18.22 -5.53 -20.58
C THR A 152 17.94 -6.97 -20.19
N LEU A 153 18.93 -7.64 -19.63
CA LEU A 153 18.79 -8.96 -19.02
C LEU A 153 18.21 -8.78 -17.62
N VAL A 154 17.16 -9.51 -17.27
CA VAL A 154 16.47 -9.43 -15.98
C VAL A 154 16.46 -10.80 -15.33
N VAL A 155 16.91 -10.84 -14.08
CA VAL A 155 16.79 -11.99 -13.18
C VAL A 155 15.61 -11.71 -12.25
N ALA A 156 14.61 -12.58 -12.24
CA ALA A 156 13.49 -12.43 -11.31
C ALA A 156 13.98 -12.62 -9.86
N PRO A 157 13.42 -11.87 -8.88
CA PRO A 157 13.69 -12.14 -7.47
C PRO A 157 13.33 -13.57 -7.10
N TYR A 158 14.13 -14.18 -6.23
CA TYR A 158 13.96 -15.55 -5.76
C TYR A 158 13.70 -15.56 -4.24
N GLN A 159 13.04 -16.61 -3.75
CA GLN A 159 12.51 -16.65 -2.37
C GLN A 159 13.61 -16.58 -1.29
N ALA A 160 14.80 -17.12 -1.59
CA ALA A 160 15.94 -17.10 -0.67
C ALA A 160 16.83 -15.86 -0.82
N MET A 161 16.43 -14.86 -1.63
CA MET A 161 17.25 -13.68 -1.94
C MET A 161 17.66 -12.90 -0.70
N GLN A 162 18.97 -12.70 -0.55
CA GLN A 162 19.58 -11.99 0.57
C GLN A 162 20.67 -11.03 0.11
N VAL A 163 20.90 -9.98 0.91
CA VAL A 163 22.01 -9.05 0.68
C VAL A 163 23.32 -9.83 0.73
N GLY A 164 24.14 -9.69 -0.32
CA GLY A 164 25.43 -10.36 -0.47
C GLY A 164 25.43 -11.55 -1.41
N ASP A 165 24.27 -12.06 -1.82
CA ASP A 165 24.19 -13.07 -2.87
C ASP A 165 24.85 -12.57 -4.16
N LYS A 166 25.51 -13.46 -4.89
CA LYS A 166 26.19 -13.14 -6.15
C LYS A 166 25.54 -13.91 -7.29
N ILE A 167 25.10 -13.20 -8.31
CA ILE A 167 24.42 -13.76 -9.48
C ILE A 167 25.32 -13.57 -10.68
N THR A 168 25.92 -14.66 -11.16
CA THR A 168 26.70 -14.65 -12.40
C THR A 168 25.74 -14.87 -13.56
N VAL A 169 25.54 -13.85 -14.39
CA VAL A 169 24.74 -13.93 -15.62
C VAL A 169 25.69 -14.20 -16.78
N LYS A 170 25.39 -15.21 -17.60
CA LYS A 170 26.20 -15.57 -18.77
C LYS A 170 25.33 -15.64 -20.02
N LEU A 171 25.83 -15.09 -21.11
CA LEU A 171 25.36 -15.28 -22.47
C LEU A 171 26.45 -15.94 -23.30
N VAL A 172 26.07 -16.85 -24.19
CA VAL A 172 26.94 -17.50 -25.18
C VAL A 172 26.29 -17.32 -26.55
N GLY A 173 26.97 -16.62 -27.44
CA GLY A 173 26.56 -16.39 -28.82
C GLY A 173 27.02 -17.51 -29.73
N TYR A 174 26.16 -17.86 -30.68
CA TYR A 174 26.47 -18.80 -31.76
C TYR A 174 26.13 -18.13 -33.08
N ASP A 175 27.00 -18.32 -34.07
CA ASP A 175 26.80 -17.84 -35.43
C ASP A 175 25.68 -18.61 -36.19
N GLU A 176 25.49 -18.28 -37.47
CA GLU A 176 24.48 -18.91 -38.34
C GLU A 176 24.70 -20.42 -38.55
N ASP A 177 25.94 -20.89 -38.42
CA ASP A 177 26.32 -22.31 -38.54
C ASP A 177 26.23 -23.07 -37.20
N GLY A 178 25.91 -22.35 -36.11
CA GLY A 178 25.81 -22.90 -34.75
C GLY A 178 27.15 -23.09 -34.06
N VAL A 179 28.21 -22.43 -34.56
CA VAL A 179 29.53 -22.40 -33.92
C VAL A 179 29.53 -21.30 -32.85
N GLU A 180 30.08 -21.61 -31.68
CA GLU A 180 30.26 -20.63 -30.60
C GLU A 180 31.20 -19.51 -31.08
N ASP A 181 30.75 -18.26 -30.99
CA ASP A 181 31.46 -17.08 -31.51
C ASP A 181 31.97 -16.19 -30.37
N ASP A 182 31.06 -15.63 -29.56
CA ASP A 182 31.38 -14.68 -28.50
C ASP A 182 30.61 -14.99 -27.20
N ASP A 183 31.19 -14.66 -26.05
CA ASP A 183 30.54 -14.82 -24.74
C ASP A 183 30.49 -13.50 -23.97
N TRP A 184 29.44 -13.33 -23.17
CA TRP A 184 29.27 -12.16 -22.33
C TRP A 184 28.90 -12.60 -20.92
N SER A 185 29.54 -12.01 -19.91
CA SER A 185 29.28 -12.36 -18.51
C SER A 185 29.39 -11.16 -17.59
N THR A 186 28.56 -11.15 -16.55
CA THR A 186 28.64 -10.18 -15.46
C THR A 186 28.23 -10.79 -14.13
N VAL A 187 28.62 -10.14 -13.03
CA VAL A 187 28.21 -10.53 -11.68
C VAL A 187 27.39 -9.41 -11.05
N LEU A 188 26.13 -9.71 -10.76
CA LEU A 188 25.25 -8.86 -9.96
C LEU A 188 25.42 -9.23 -8.49
N THR A 189 25.62 -8.24 -7.62
CA THR A 189 25.64 -8.47 -6.16
C THR A 189 24.37 -7.90 -5.56
N VAL A 190 23.61 -8.73 -4.86
CA VAL A 190 22.35 -8.33 -4.24
C VAL A 190 22.64 -7.36 -3.10
N ASP A 191 22.00 -6.20 -3.14
CA ASP A 191 22.04 -5.17 -2.09
C ASP A 191 20.63 -4.83 -1.60
N LYS A 192 20.51 -3.86 -0.69
CA LYS A 192 19.22 -3.47 -0.09
C LYS A 192 18.25 -2.85 -1.09
N ASP A 193 18.75 -2.15 -2.11
CA ASP A 193 17.88 -1.47 -3.09
C ASP A 193 17.23 -2.47 -4.06
N HIS A 194 17.76 -3.70 -4.17
CA HIS A 194 17.19 -4.73 -5.04
C HIS A 194 15.87 -5.33 -4.54
N PHE A 195 15.43 -5.00 -3.32
CA PHE A 195 14.17 -5.47 -2.76
C PHE A 195 12.99 -4.57 -3.12
N ASP A 196 13.23 -3.28 -3.38
CA ASP A 196 12.15 -2.28 -3.50
C ASP A 196 12.39 -1.21 -4.57
N LYS A 197 13.63 -0.95 -4.99
CA LYS A 197 13.98 0.21 -5.84
C LYS A 197 14.60 -0.14 -7.18
N LYS A 198 15.35 -1.25 -7.25
CA LYS A 198 16.15 -1.61 -8.43
C LYS A 198 15.90 -3.06 -8.82
N PRO A 199 15.79 -3.36 -10.12
CA PRO A 199 15.75 -4.74 -10.58
C PRO A 199 17.14 -5.37 -10.59
N LEU A 200 17.21 -6.68 -10.37
CA LEU A 200 18.38 -7.49 -10.67
C LEU A 200 18.51 -7.59 -12.20
N SER A 201 19.31 -6.69 -12.77
CA SER A 201 19.41 -6.57 -14.22
C SER A 201 20.78 -6.13 -14.69
N ALA A 202 21.08 -6.45 -15.95
CA ALA A 202 22.29 -5.99 -16.64
C ALA A 202 21.96 -5.58 -18.07
N ASN A 203 22.64 -4.55 -18.57
CA ASN A 203 22.44 -4.05 -19.93
C ASN A 203 23.56 -4.54 -20.84
N VAL A 204 23.19 -5.18 -21.94
CA VAL A 204 24.10 -5.60 -23.00
C VAL A 204 23.90 -4.68 -24.21
N PRO A 205 24.95 -4.00 -24.72
CA PRO A 205 24.83 -3.11 -25.87
C PRO A 205 24.31 -3.84 -27.11
N LYS A 206 23.44 -3.20 -27.90
CA LYS A 206 22.87 -3.83 -29.10
C LYS A 206 23.90 -4.36 -30.09
N ASN A 207 25.08 -3.73 -30.15
CA ASN A 207 26.12 -4.08 -31.11
C ASN A 207 26.63 -5.50 -30.88
N TRP A 208 26.68 -5.96 -29.62
CA TRP A 208 27.09 -7.33 -29.29
C TRP A 208 26.18 -8.36 -29.99
N PHE A 209 24.86 -8.17 -29.91
CA PHE A 209 23.90 -9.02 -30.61
C PHE A 209 23.90 -8.79 -32.13
N SER A 210 24.23 -7.59 -32.61
CA SER A 210 24.21 -7.29 -34.05
C SER A 210 25.27 -8.07 -34.83
N PHE A 211 26.35 -8.52 -34.18
CA PHE A 211 27.35 -9.40 -34.78
C PHE A 211 26.85 -10.85 -34.94
N LEU A 212 25.84 -11.23 -34.16
CA LEU A 212 25.24 -12.57 -34.14
C LEU A 212 23.96 -12.66 -34.99
N GLU A 213 23.73 -11.72 -35.92
CA GLU A 213 22.54 -11.74 -36.78
C GLU A 213 22.44 -13.07 -37.54
N ASP A 214 21.22 -13.60 -37.67
CA ASP A 214 20.90 -14.91 -38.24
C ASP A 214 21.38 -16.12 -37.40
N GLY A 215 22.16 -15.88 -36.33
CA GLY A 215 22.54 -16.85 -35.32
C GLY A 215 21.60 -16.90 -34.11
N CYS A 216 22.15 -17.25 -32.96
CA CYS A 216 21.39 -17.33 -31.70
C CYS A 216 22.25 -17.01 -30.48
N VAL A 217 21.60 -16.74 -29.35
CA VAL A 217 22.28 -16.61 -28.07
C VAL A 217 21.61 -17.49 -27.03
N GLU A 218 22.40 -18.20 -26.24
CA GLU A 218 21.94 -18.93 -25.06
C GLU A 218 22.33 -18.15 -23.81
N GLY A 219 21.39 -17.99 -22.87
CA GLY A 219 21.64 -17.30 -21.62
C GLY A 219 21.11 -18.05 -20.41
N HIS A 220 21.89 -18.02 -19.34
CA HIS A 220 21.52 -18.56 -18.03
C HIS A 220 22.19 -17.74 -16.93
N TYR A 221 21.87 -18.06 -15.68
CA TYR A 221 22.54 -17.47 -14.54
C TYR A 221 22.75 -18.48 -13.41
N ARG A 222 23.80 -18.24 -12.63
CA ARG A 222 24.10 -19.00 -11.40
C ARG A 222 24.01 -18.07 -10.20
N ILE A 223 23.24 -18.47 -9.20
CA ILE A 223 23.19 -17.79 -7.89
C ILE A 223 24.17 -18.51 -6.96
N ALA A 224 25.12 -17.77 -6.40
CA ALA A 224 25.87 -18.16 -5.22
C ALA A 224 25.24 -17.47 -4.01
N LEU A 225 24.56 -18.27 -3.17
CA LEU A 225 23.90 -17.80 -1.96
C LEU A 225 24.94 -17.47 -0.89
N ALA A 226 24.59 -16.54 0.00
CA ALA A 226 25.47 -16.10 1.09
C ALA A 226 25.88 -17.23 2.06
N ASP A 227 25.13 -18.33 2.11
CA ASP A 227 25.45 -19.52 2.92
C ASP A 227 26.48 -20.47 2.27
N GLY A 228 26.93 -20.18 1.05
CA GLY A 228 27.91 -20.96 0.29
C GLY A 228 27.30 -22.00 -0.65
N SER A 229 25.97 -22.18 -0.66
CA SER A 229 25.28 -23.00 -1.64
C SER A 229 25.11 -22.27 -2.98
N SER A 230 24.84 -23.03 -4.05
CA SER A 230 24.63 -22.46 -5.39
C SER A 230 23.53 -23.16 -6.17
N LEU A 231 22.85 -22.39 -7.02
CA LEU A 231 21.75 -22.85 -7.87
C LEU A 231 21.91 -22.31 -9.28
N ASP A 232 21.56 -23.11 -10.28
CA ASP A 232 21.56 -22.74 -11.69
C ASP A 232 20.13 -22.51 -12.18
N SER A 233 19.92 -21.49 -13.01
CA SER A 233 18.67 -21.31 -13.73
C SER A 233 18.63 -22.17 -15.00
N PRO A 234 17.42 -22.46 -15.53
CA PRO A 234 17.29 -23.04 -16.86
C PRO A 234 17.90 -22.12 -17.92
N ALA A 235 18.50 -22.71 -18.94
CA ALA A 235 19.02 -21.97 -20.07
C ALA A 235 17.87 -21.52 -20.99
N GLN A 236 17.98 -20.28 -21.47
CA GLN A 236 17.06 -19.71 -22.44
C GLN A 236 17.81 -19.41 -23.73
N ARG A 237 17.32 -19.93 -24.85
CA ARG A 237 17.88 -19.66 -26.17
C ARG A 237 17.01 -18.65 -26.91
N TRP A 238 17.63 -17.61 -27.47
CA TRP A 238 17.00 -16.63 -28.33
C TRP A 238 17.59 -16.67 -29.74
N LYS A 239 16.74 -16.60 -30.76
CA LYS A 239 17.17 -16.32 -32.13
C LYS A 239 17.49 -14.84 -32.28
N ILE A 240 18.57 -14.51 -32.98
CA ILE A 240 18.88 -13.13 -33.34
C ILE A 240 18.46 -12.92 -34.80
N ASP A 241 17.32 -12.29 -35.01
CA ASP A 241 16.78 -12.10 -36.35
C ASP A 241 15.92 -10.83 -36.41
N SER A 242 16.56 -9.74 -36.82
CA SER A 242 15.92 -8.43 -36.97
C SER A 242 14.98 -8.36 -38.17
N SER A 243 14.96 -9.36 -39.03
CA SER A 243 14.05 -9.46 -40.18
C SER A 243 12.84 -10.34 -39.90
N ALA A 244 12.85 -11.08 -38.78
CA ALA A 244 11.80 -12.02 -38.42
C ALA A 244 10.43 -11.33 -38.34
N THR A 245 9.41 -12.01 -38.89
CA THR A 245 8.02 -11.64 -38.63
C THR A 245 7.60 -12.28 -37.32
N LEU A 246 7.32 -11.44 -36.32
CA LEU A 246 6.95 -11.89 -34.98
C LEU A 246 5.45 -12.24 -34.89
N PRO A 247 5.06 -13.17 -34.00
CA PRO A 247 3.65 -13.44 -33.73
C PRO A 247 2.94 -12.25 -33.05
N GLY A 248 1.63 -12.41 -32.83
CA GLY A 248 0.81 -11.39 -32.17
C GLY A 248 1.21 -11.18 -30.71
N LEU A 249 1.25 -9.91 -30.29
CA LEU A 249 1.49 -9.53 -28.90
C LEU A 249 0.34 -9.95 -27.98
N LEU A 250 0.66 -10.22 -26.71
CA LEU A 250 -0.35 -10.43 -25.67
C LEU A 250 -1.12 -9.13 -25.38
N ASP A 251 -2.26 -9.26 -24.69
CA ASP A 251 -3.04 -8.10 -24.28
C ASP A 251 -2.26 -7.19 -23.33
N ALA A 252 -2.52 -5.88 -23.42
CA ALA A 252 -1.87 -4.89 -22.56
C ALA A 252 -2.27 -5.10 -21.09
N PRO A 253 -1.40 -4.74 -20.12
CA PRO A 253 -1.82 -4.67 -18.72
C PRO A 253 -2.92 -3.61 -18.53
N ALA A 254 -3.69 -3.72 -17.45
CA ALA A 254 -4.70 -2.75 -17.07
C ALA A 254 -4.43 -2.17 -15.67
N ILE A 255 -4.90 -0.95 -15.40
CA ILE A 255 -4.86 -0.36 -14.06
C ILE A 255 -6.26 -0.45 -13.44
N GLU A 256 -6.37 -1.06 -12.26
CA GLU A 256 -7.64 -1.12 -11.53
C GLU A 256 -8.15 0.29 -11.16
N GLY A 257 -9.40 0.59 -11.50
CA GLY A 257 -10.03 1.89 -11.21
C GLY A 257 -9.58 3.04 -12.11
N HIS A 258 -8.92 2.75 -13.22
CA HIS A 258 -8.50 3.74 -14.23
C HIS A 258 -9.01 3.34 -15.63
N THR A 259 -9.41 4.35 -16.40
CA THR A 259 -9.87 4.19 -17.78
C THR A 259 -8.76 4.63 -18.73
N GLU A 260 -8.42 3.76 -19.69
CA GLU A 260 -7.42 4.07 -20.71
C GLU A 260 -7.76 5.37 -21.48
N GLY A 261 -6.75 6.19 -21.72
CA GLY A 261 -6.89 7.50 -22.38
C GLY A 261 -7.13 8.68 -21.42
N GLU A 262 -7.60 8.44 -20.19
CA GLU A 262 -7.66 9.49 -19.18
C GLU A 262 -6.27 9.75 -18.57
N PRO A 263 -5.97 10.98 -18.10
CA PRO A 263 -4.79 11.19 -17.27
C PRO A 263 -4.91 10.46 -15.93
N LEU A 264 -3.85 9.76 -15.52
CA LEU A 264 -3.76 9.08 -14.25
C LEU A 264 -3.45 10.10 -13.14
N ASP A 265 -4.43 10.42 -12.30
CA ASP A 265 -4.29 11.39 -11.20
C ASP A 265 -3.66 10.75 -9.94
N PRO A 266 -2.43 11.16 -9.53
CA PRO A 266 -1.79 10.64 -8.33
C PRO A 266 -2.63 10.80 -7.06
N ALA A 267 -3.49 11.83 -6.97
CA ALA A 267 -4.32 12.07 -5.80
C ALA A 267 -5.41 11.00 -5.58
N ARG A 268 -5.79 10.26 -6.62
CA ARG A 268 -6.73 9.12 -6.56
C ARG A 268 -6.07 7.83 -6.10
N PHE A 269 -4.76 7.71 -6.25
CA PHE A 269 -3.99 6.49 -5.99
C PHE A 269 -2.97 6.67 -4.86
N ARG A 270 -3.42 7.28 -3.75
CA ARG A 270 -2.56 7.59 -2.58
C ARG A 270 -1.92 6.36 -1.93
N ASN A 271 -2.52 5.18 -2.14
CA ASN A 271 -2.03 3.89 -1.63
C ASN A 271 -1.27 3.08 -2.69
N GLY A 272 -0.95 3.68 -3.85
CA GLY A 272 -0.33 3.00 -4.99
C GLY A 272 -1.34 2.47 -6.00
N LEU A 273 -0.82 1.94 -7.11
CA LEU A 273 -1.61 1.31 -8.16
C LEU A 273 -1.70 -0.20 -7.96
N THR A 274 -2.82 -0.76 -8.39
CA THR A 274 -2.94 -2.18 -8.70
C THR A 274 -2.94 -2.33 -10.22
N LEU A 275 -1.95 -3.04 -10.75
CA LEU A 275 -1.90 -3.41 -12.16
C LEU A 275 -2.41 -4.83 -12.30
N ARG A 276 -3.30 -5.06 -13.26
CA ARG A 276 -3.80 -6.38 -13.64
C ARG A 276 -3.17 -6.80 -14.95
N VAL A 277 -2.52 -7.95 -14.95
CA VAL A 277 -2.08 -8.65 -16.15
C VAL A 277 -3.12 -9.74 -16.45
N PRO A 278 -3.77 -9.72 -17.63
CA PRO A 278 -4.73 -10.75 -18.00
C PRO A 278 -4.05 -12.10 -18.20
N GLY A 279 -4.82 -13.18 -18.05
CA GLY A 279 -4.44 -14.51 -18.46
C GLY A 279 -3.99 -14.54 -19.92
N TYR A 280 -2.93 -15.30 -20.18
CA TYR A 280 -2.40 -15.47 -21.54
C TYR A 280 -2.51 -16.93 -21.98
N PRO A 281 -2.55 -17.20 -23.30
CA PRO A 281 -2.63 -18.56 -23.81
C PRO A 281 -1.49 -19.43 -23.28
N GLY A 282 -1.84 -20.56 -22.64
CA GLY A 282 -0.86 -21.49 -22.09
C GLY A 282 -0.23 -21.08 -20.75
N MET A 283 -0.81 -20.08 -20.05
CA MET A 283 -0.43 -19.73 -18.69
C MET A 283 -0.40 -20.98 -17.81
N ALA A 284 0.74 -21.24 -17.19
CA ALA A 284 0.90 -22.36 -16.26
C ALA A 284 1.66 -21.95 -15.00
N VAL A 285 1.48 -22.75 -13.96
CA VAL A 285 2.22 -22.61 -12.71
C VAL A 285 3.72 -22.63 -13.00
N SER A 286 4.45 -21.74 -12.32
CA SER A 286 5.90 -21.53 -12.44
C SER A 286 6.35 -20.73 -13.68
N ASP A 287 5.43 -20.23 -14.50
CA ASP A 287 5.78 -19.13 -15.41
C ASP A 287 6.24 -17.92 -14.62
N HIS A 288 7.23 -17.19 -15.13
CA HIS A 288 7.69 -15.95 -14.52
C HIS A 288 7.26 -14.79 -15.41
N VAL A 289 6.60 -13.80 -14.82
CA VAL A 289 6.13 -12.62 -15.54
C VAL A 289 6.87 -11.41 -15.03
N VAL A 290 7.52 -10.71 -15.95
CA VAL A 290 8.26 -9.46 -15.71
C VAL A 290 7.42 -8.30 -16.23
N LEU A 291 7.00 -7.42 -15.34
CA LEU A 291 6.35 -6.14 -15.65
C LEU A 291 7.41 -5.05 -15.81
N HIS A 292 7.34 -4.27 -16.88
CA HIS A 292 8.21 -3.13 -17.15
C HIS A 292 7.40 -1.84 -17.24
N TRP A 293 7.67 -0.92 -16.30
CA TRP A 293 7.24 0.46 -16.28
C TRP A 293 8.38 1.33 -16.78
N ARG A 294 8.23 1.92 -17.98
CA ARG A 294 9.24 2.77 -18.59
C ARG A 294 8.82 4.23 -18.52
N SER A 295 9.69 5.07 -17.98
CA SER A 295 9.40 6.49 -17.82
C SER A 295 10.62 7.39 -17.93
N PRO A 296 10.46 8.69 -18.25
CA PRO A 296 11.55 9.65 -18.21
C PRO A 296 12.16 9.84 -16.81
N ALA A 297 11.40 9.58 -15.74
CA ALA A 297 11.86 9.72 -14.37
C ALA A 297 12.64 8.49 -13.86
N GLY A 298 12.64 7.40 -14.63
CA GLY A 298 13.28 6.14 -14.27
C GLY A 298 12.38 4.94 -14.56
N ASP A 299 13.00 3.81 -14.85
CA ASP A 299 12.29 2.57 -15.10
C ASP A 299 12.05 1.81 -13.79
N LEU A 300 10.90 1.18 -13.69
CA LEU A 300 10.58 0.22 -12.63
C LEU A 300 10.32 -1.13 -13.30
N ILE A 301 11.01 -2.17 -12.81
CA ILE A 301 10.79 -3.55 -13.25
C ILE A 301 10.40 -4.36 -12.03
N GLN A 302 9.30 -5.10 -12.14
CA GLN A 302 8.83 -6.03 -11.13
C GLN A 302 8.70 -7.41 -11.77
N ALA A 303 8.91 -8.46 -11.00
CA ALA A 303 8.68 -9.82 -11.47
C ALA A 303 7.87 -10.60 -10.44
N ALA A 304 7.03 -11.50 -10.93
CA ALA A 304 6.26 -12.40 -10.10
C ALA A 304 6.11 -13.75 -10.78
N ARG A 305 6.03 -14.80 -9.97
CA ARG A 305 5.78 -16.17 -10.42
C ARG A 305 4.27 -16.42 -10.49
N VAL A 306 3.84 -17.08 -11.56
CA VAL A 306 2.48 -17.58 -11.72
C VAL A 306 2.27 -18.77 -10.77
N ASP A 307 1.26 -18.66 -9.93
CA ASP A 307 0.83 -19.71 -9.02
C ASP A 307 -0.57 -20.24 -9.40
N LEU A 308 -1.07 -21.21 -8.63
CA LEU A 308 -2.39 -21.79 -8.88
C LEU A 308 -3.52 -20.75 -8.78
N SER A 309 -3.36 -19.71 -7.95
CA SER A 309 -4.36 -18.65 -7.82
C SER A 309 -4.45 -17.82 -9.10
N SER A 310 -3.31 -17.53 -9.71
CA SER A 310 -3.21 -16.77 -10.97
C SER A 310 -3.83 -17.54 -12.14
N VAL A 311 -3.54 -18.83 -12.24
CA VAL A 311 -4.13 -19.73 -13.25
C VAL A 311 -5.64 -19.84 -13.06
N THR A 312 -6.11 -20.00 -11.82
CA THR A 312 -7.55 -20.14 -11.51
C THR A 312 -8.31 -18.85 -11.79
N ALA A 313 -7.71 -17.70 -11.49
CA ALA A 313 -8.29 -16.38 -11.71
C ALA A 313 -8.13 -15.86 -13.14
N ASP A 314 -7.40 -16.59 -14.00
CA ASP A 314 -7.02 -16.18 -15.36
C ASP A 314 -6.46 -14.74 -15.40
N SER A 315 -5.67 -14.39 -14.39
CA SER A 315 -5.08 -13.06 -14.22
C SER A 315 -4.07 -13.03 -13.07
N MET A 316 -3.18 -12.04 -13.07
CA MET A 316 -2.24 -11.78 -11.99
C MET A 316 -2.13 -10.27 -11.71
N TYR A 317 -1.60 -9.90 -10.55
CA TYR A 317 -1.58 -8.52 -10.09
C TYR A 317 -0.20 -8.06 -9.63
N PHE A 318 0.13 -6.81 -9.95
CA PHE A 318 1.33 -6.10 -9.47
C PHE A 318 0.94 -4.84 -8.69
N ARG A 319 1.82 -4.40 -7.78
CA ARG A 319 1.62 -3.21 -6.96
C ARG A 319 2.71 -2.19 -7.25
N VAL A 320 2.31 -1.02 -7.72
CA VAL A 320 3.21 0.11 -7.94
C VAL A 320 3.05 1.12 -6.80
N PRO A 321 4.11 1.45 -6.05
CA PRO A 321 4.05 2.41 -4.95
C PRO A 321 3.55 3.80 -5.37
N ALA A 322 2.86 4.52 -4.47
CA ALA A 322 2.33 5.86 -4.74
C ALA A 322 3.43 6.89 -5.07
N GLU A 323 4.61 6.75 -4.46
CA GLU A 323 5.78 7.58 -4.75
C GLU A 323 6.20 7.53 -6.22
N ASN A 324 6.03 6.38 -6.88
CA ASN A 324 6.34 6.23 -8.29
C ASN A 324 5.43 7.10 -9.17
N LEU A 325 4.18 7.32 -8.76
CA LEU A 325 3.26 8.24 -9.44
C LEU A 325 3.65 9.70 -9.21
N VAL A 326 4.08 10.04 -8.00
CA VAL A 326 4.53 11.39 -7.65
C VAL A 326 5.77 11.76 -8.46
N HIS A 327 6.75 10.86 -8.54
CA HIS A 327 7.97 11.07 -9.35
C HIS A 327 7.68 11.19 -10.85
N ASN A 328 6.62 10.56 -11.32
CA ASN A 328 6.20 10.60 -12.73
C ASN A 328 5.14 11.65 -13.03
N ALA A 329 4.80 12.55 -12.09
CA ALA A 329 3.78 13.56 -12.30
C ALA A 329 4.07 14.43 -13.54
N GLY A 330 3.11 14.51 -14.46
CA GLY A 330 3.25 15.24 -15.72
C GLY A 330 4.00 14.49 -16.83
N ALA A 331 4.44 13.25 -16.59
CA ALA A 331 5.15 12.44 -17.59
C ALA A 331 4.22 11.44 -18.29
N SER A 332 4.61 11.04 -19.51
CA SER A 332 4.04 9.88 -20.20
C SER A 332 4.85 8.63 -19.87
N VAL A 333 4.15 7.57 -19.50
CA VAL A 333 4.67 6.28 -19.04
C VAL A 333 4.21 5.19 -20.01
N ARG A 334 5.08 4.18 -20.20
CA ARG A 334 4.75 2.96 -20.94
C ARG A 334 4.78 1.76 -20.01
N LEU A 335 3.73 0.95 -20.04
CA LEU A 335 3.62 -0.28 -19.29
C LEU A 335 3.58 -1.47 -20.25
N THR A 336 4.44 -2.46 -20.00
CA THR A 336 4.46 -3.74 -20.71
C THR A 336 4.71 -4.88 -19.73
N TYR A 337 4.45 -6.10 -20.15
CA TYR A 337 4.90 -7.29 -19.43
C TYR A 337 5.38 -8.36 -20.41
N GLN A 338 6.22 -9.26 -19.93
CA GLN A 338 6.69 -10.43 -20.65
C GLN A 338 6.62 -11.64 -19.73
N TYR A 339 6.04 -12.74 -20.19
CA TYR A 339 6.20 -14.02 -19.49
C TYR A 339 7.39 -14.81 -20.05
N GLY A 340 7.97 -15.65 -19.22
CA GLY A 340 9.08 -16.53 -19.55
C GLY A 340 8.90 -17.90 -18.91
N ARG A 341 9.12 -18.93 -19.73
CA ARG A 341 9.28 -20.34 -19.38
C ARG A 341 10.42 -20.87 -20.25
N GLU A 342 11.13 -21.90 -19.80
CA GLU A 342 12.10 -22.58 -20.64
C GLU A 342 11.48 -22.92 -22.01
N GLY A 343 12.12 -22.45 -23.08
CA GLY A 343 11.64 -22.64 -24.45
C GLY A 343 10.40 -21.82 -24.87
N ALA A 344 9.87 -20.91 -24.04
CA ALA A 344 8.73 -20.06 -24.43
C ALA A 344 8.76 -18.66 -23.78
N SER A 345 8.48 -17.63 -24.58
CA SER A 345 8.32 -16.27 -24.05
C SER A 345 7.52 -15.38 -24.98
N LEU A 346 6.54 -14.64 -24.46
CA LEU A 346 5.83 -13.61 -25.23
C LEU A 346 5.70 -12.32 -24.41
N GLY A 347 5.81 -11.21 -25.13
CA GLY A 347 5.57 -9.85 -24.64
C GLY A 347 4.16 -9.35 -24.97
N SER A 348 3.70 -8.39 -24.18
CA SER A 348 2.40 -7.73 -24.38
C SER A 348 2.46 -6.45 -25.20
N ARG A 349 1.28 -5.99 -25.62
CA ARG A 349 1.06 -4.63 -26.11
C ARG A 349 1.39 -3.61 -25.03
N GLU A 350 1.83 -2.43 -25.45
CA GLU A 350 2.09 -1.32 -24.54
C GLU A 350 0.77 -0.69 -24.06
N LEU A 351 0.65 -0.45 -22.75
CA LEU A 351 -0.32 0.50 -22.19
C LEU A 351 0.36 1.86 -22.04
N LEU A 352 -0.13 2.87 -22.77
CA LEU A 352 0.33 4.26 -22.67
C LEU A 352 -0.47 5.02 -21.61
N ILE A 353 0.22 5.66 -20.67
CA ILE A 353 -0.40 6.39 -19.57
C ILE A 353 0.19 7.80 -19.50
N ASN A 354 -0.67 8.81 -19.38
CA ASN A 354 -0.25 10.15 -19.00
C ASN A 354 -0.51 10.36 -17.53
N VAL A 355 0.53 10.53 -16.72
CA VAL A 355 0.36 10.83 -15.30
C VAL A 355 0.06 12.31 -15.16
N ALA A 356 -1.05 12.66 -14.51
CA ALA A 356 -1.45 14.06 -14.33
C ALA A 356 -0.41 14.82 -13.50
N LEU A 357 -0.20 16.09 -13.84
CA LEU A 357 0.64 16.96 -13.03
C LEU A 357 0.00 17.16 -11.65
N ILE A 358 0.80 17.08 -10.59
CA ILE A 358 0.32 17.43 -9.24
C ILE A 358 0.10 18.94 -9.21
N ARG A 359 -1.16 19.35 -9.05
CA ARG A 359 -1.52 20.77 -8.97
C ARG A 359 -1.16 21.31 -7.58
N THR A 360 -0.13 22.14 -7.51
CA THR A 360 0.19 22.89 -6.28
C THR A 360 -0.75 24.08 -6.16
N LEU A 361 -1.68 24.00 -5.20
CA LEU A 361 -2.70 25.02 -4.97
C LEU A 361 -2.25 26.03 -3.91
N LEU A 362 -2.00 27.27 -4.32
CA LEU A 362 -1.62 28.36 -3.42
C LEU A 362 -2.75 28.73 -2.47
N ALA A 363 -2.42 29.30 -1.31
CA ALA A 363 -3.41 29.75 -0.34
C ALA A 363 -4.34 30.83 -0.91
N ALA A 364 -5.58 30.88 -0.41
CA ALA A 364 -6.55 31.89 -0.77
C ALA A 364 -6.10 33.29 -0.32
N ASP A 365 -6.52 34.33 -1.05
CA ASP A 365 -6.39 35.72 -0.62
C ASP A 365 -7.57 36.08 0.31
N VAL A 366 -7.28 36.18 1.61
CA VAL A 366 -8.25 36.62 2.61
C VAL A 366 -8.23 38.15 2.66
N ARG A 367 -9.30 38.78 2.14
CA ARG A 367 -9.37 40.25 2.06
C ARG A 367 -9.39 40.87 3.45
N SER A 368 -8.73 42.02 3.56
CA SER A 368 -8.50 42.76 4.81
C SER A 368 -7.58 42.07 5.83
N ALA A 369 -7.04 40.89 5.52
CA ALA A 369 -6.00 40.28 6.34
C ALA A 369 -4.70 41.07 6.22
N ILE A 370 -4.12 41.40 7.38
CA ILE A 370 -2.81 42.01 7.50
C ILE A 370 -1.81 40.84 7.64
N PRO A 371 -0.87 40.66 6.69
CA PRO A 371 0.11 39.59 6.77
C PRO A 371 0.97 39.69 8.03
N GLU A 372 1.37 38.54 8.57
CA GLU A 372 2.27 38.44 9.71
C GLU A 372 3.54 37.65 9.34
N ASN A 373 4.48 37.53 10.27
CA ASN A 373 5.84 37.05 9.98
C ASN A 373 5.90 35.63 9.37
N ALA A 374 4.93 34.75 9.69
CA ALA A 374 4.91 33.41 9.11
C ALA A 374 4.25 33.44 7.71
N PRO A 375 4.86 32.83 6.67
CA PRO A 375 4.26 32.73 5.34
C PRO A 375 2.86 32.12 5.38
N GLY A 376 1.92 32.69 4.62
CA GLY A 376 0.53 32.22 4.62
C GLY A 376 -0.18 32.42 5.96
N SER A 377 0.21 33.42 6.74
CA SER A 377 -0.48 33.79 7.98
C SER A 377 -0.78 35.28 8.04
N GLY A 378 -1.82 35.62 8.81
CA GLY A 378 -2.17 37.01 9.04
C GLY A 378 -3.25 37.18 10.11
N ARG A 379 -3.63 38.44 10.29
CA ARG A 379 -4.69 38.83 11.23
C ARG A 379 -5.71 39.75 10.59
N ILE A 380 -6.96 39.66 11.03
CA ILE A 380 -8.00 40.66 10.71
C ILE A 380 -8.44 41.35 12.00
N PRO A 381 -8.41 42.69 12.08
CA PRO A 381 -9.13 43.43 13.11
C PRO A 381 -10.62 43.19 13.01
N ALA A 382 -11.29 42.80 14.10
CA ALA A 382 -12.71 42.52 14.13
C ALA A 382 -13.56 43.64 13.50
N LEU A 383 -13.15 44.91 13.66
CA LEU A 383 -13.84 46.06 13.09
C LEU A 383 -13.90 46.07 11.55
N GLU A 384 -12.95 45.42 10.88
CA GLU A 384 -12.90 45.26 9.41
C GLU A 384 -13.80 44.13 8.90
N ALA A 385 -14.30 43.27 9.79
CA ALA A 385 -15.10 42.10 9.46
C ALA A 385 -16.61 42.29 9.68
N ARG A 386 -17.08 43.53 9.91
CA ARG A 386 -18.51 43.86 10.14
C ARG A 386 -19.42 43.53 8.96
N GLY A 387 -18.88 43.46 7.74
CA GLY A 387 -19.63 43.04 6.55
C GLY A 387 -19.46 41.55 6.21
N GLY A 388 -18.83 40.77 7.10
CA GLY A 388 -18.24 39.49 6.76
C GLY A 388 -16.85 39.66 6.14
N VAL A 389 -16.24 38.56 5.73
CA VAL A 389 -14.89 38.51 5.17
C VAL A 389 -14.93 37.91 3.78
N TYR A 390 -14.35 38.62 2.80
CA TYR A 390 -14.22 38.08 1.45
C TYR A 390 -12.96 37.23 1.33
N VAL A 391 -13.09 36.05 0.74
CA VAL A 391 -11.98 35.17 0.42
C VAL A 391 -11.95 34.98 -1.09
N VAL A 392 -10.80 35.20 -1.72
CA VAL A 392 -10.63 35.12 -3.17
C VAL A 392 -9.70 33.95 -3.50
N VAL A 393 -10.22 33.02 -4.29
CA VAL A 393 -9.45 31.92 -4.88
C VAL A 393 -8.56 32.49 -5.99
N PRO A 394 -7.28 32.09 -6.10
CA PRO A 394 -6.40 32.57 -7.16
C PRO A 394 -6.98 32.33 -8.57
N PRO A 395 -6.70 33.21 -9.55
CA PRO A 395 -7.14 33.00 -10.93
C PRO A 395 -6.55 31.72 -11.53
N ASP A 396 -7.16 31.22 -12.61
CA ASP A 396 -6.73 30.01 -13.35
C ASP A 396 -6.61 28.72 -12.51
N THR A 397 -7.24 28.73 -11.33
CA THR A 397 -7.22 27.62 -10.38
C THR A 397 -8.31 26.58 -10.66
N LEU A 398 -9.39 26.92 -11.36
CA LEU A 398 -10.44 25.96 -11.71
C LEU A 398 -10.16 25.35 -13.08
N ALA A 399 -10.07 24.02 -13.14
CA ALA A 399 -10.13 23.30 -14.41
C ALA A 399 -11.57 23.26 -14.94
N PRO A 400 -11.79 23.01 -16.25
CA PRO A 400 -13.13 22.87 -16.80
C PRO A 400 -13.98 21.86 -16.02
N GLY A 401 -15.16 22.28 -15.54
CA GLY A 401 -16.09 21.45 -14.78
C GLY A 401 -15.83 21.38 -13.26
N GLU A 402 -14.75 21.98 -12.76
CA GLU A 402 -14.53 22.11 -11.31
C GLU A 402 -15.33 23.27 -10.71
N ARG A 403 -15.65 23.15 -9.42
CA ARG A 403 -16.12 24.26 -8.58
C ARG A 403 -15.25 24.40 -7.34
N ALA A 404 -15.19 25.60 -6.78
CA ALA A 404 -14.50 25.86 -5.51
C ALA A 404 -15.51 25.99 -4.35
N GLU A 405 -15.12 25.50 -3.18
CA GLU A 405 -15.73 25.84 -1.89
C GLU A 405 -14.65 26.45 -0.98
N VAL A 406 -14.98 27.49 -0.20
CA VAL A 406 -14.05 28.07 0.79
C VAL A 406 -14.40 27.58 2.18
N HIS A 407 -13.41 27.05 2.87
CA HIS A 407 -13.49 26.53 4.23
C HIS A 407 -12.87 27.54 5.20
N TRP A 408 -13.68 28.05 6.11
CA TRP A 408 -13.29 28.88 7.25
C TRP A 408 -13.40 28.03 8.51
N MET A 409 -12.29 27.47 8.97
CA MET A 409 -12.30 26.38 9.95
C MET A 409 -11.90 26.83 11.35
N GLY A 410 -12.70 27.73 11.94
CA GLY A 410 -12.54 28.17 13.33
C GLY A 410 -12.53 27.05 14.36
N GLN A 411 -12.11 27.36 15.59
CA GLN A 411 -11.91 26.33 16.62
C GLN A 411 -13.22 25.74 17.17
N SER A 412 -14.28 26.52 17.24
CA SER A 412 -15.61 26.07 17.68
C SER A 412 -16.57 26.01 16.50
N ALA A 413 -17.67 25.25 16.63
CA ALA A 413 -18.69 25.14 15.59
C ALA A 413 -19.31 26.52 15.22
N LEU A 414 -19.39 27.44 16.17
CA LEU A 414 -19.87 28.81 15.95
C LEU A 414 -18.88 29.66 15.12
N GLY A 415 -17.61 29.25 15.08
CA GLY A 415 -16.56 29.89 14.30
C GLY A 415 -16.27 29.21 12.97
N GLN A 416 -17.03 28.19 12.57
CA GLN A 416 -16.80 27.42 11.34
C GLN A 416 -17.85 27.74 10.27
N TYR A 417 -17.40 27.90 9.02
CA TYR A 417 -18.27 28.10 7.88
C TYR A 417 -17.67 27.54 6.59
N VAL A 418 -18.52 26.99 5.73
CA VAL A 418 -18.14 26.54 4.38
C VAL A 418 -18.96 27.32 3.36
N ALA A 419 -18.31 28.22 2.62
CA ALA A 419 -18.92 28.94 1.53
C ALA A 419 -18.94 28.05 0.27
N LYS A 420 -20.08 27.42 0.00
CA LYS A 420 -20.25 26.47 -1.12
C LYS A 420 -20.46 27.12 -2.49
N SER A 421 -20.64 28.44 -2.52
CA SER A 421 -20.93 29.17 -3.75
C SER A 421 -20.30 30.57 -3.70
N PRO A 422 -19.86 31.09 -4.85
CA PRO A 422 -19.32 32.43 -4.93
C PRO A 422 -20.40 33.48 -4.67
N VAL A 423 -19.97 34.71 -4.40
CA VAL A 423 -20.86 35.84 -4.10
C VAL A 423 -21.70 36.26 -5.30
N SER A 424 -21.22 36.00 -6.51
CA SER A 424 -21.98 36.14 -7.75
C SER A 424 -21.36 35.33 -8.88
N GLU A 425 -22.17 34.98 -9.89
CA GLU A 425 -21.68 34.31 -11.10
C GLU A 425 -20.68 35.16 -11.88
N ALA A 426 -20.79 36.50 -11.80
CA ALA A 426 -19.82 37.42 -12.40
C ALA A 426 -18.45 37.43 -11.68
N ASN A 427 -18.37 36.91 -10.45
CA ASN A 427 -17.13 36.78 -9.69
C ASN A 427 -16.99 35.37 -9.10
N PRO A 428 -16.78 34.34 -9.95
CA PRO A 428 -16.89 32.93 -9.56
C PRO A 428 -15.80 32.45 -8.59
N LEU A 429 -14.78 33.26 -8.35
CA LEU A 429 -13.66 32.97 -7.44
C LEU A 429 -13.73 33.75 -6.12
N ARG A 430 -14.75 34.57 -5.91
CA ARG A 430 -14.91 35.38 -4.69
C ARG A 430 -16.01 34.81 -3.83
N PHE A 431 -15.69 34.51 -2.58
CA PHE A 431 -16.58 33.93 -1.58
C PHE A 431 -16.74 34.88 -0.40
N LEU A 432 -17.90 34.86 0.25
CA LEU A 432 -18.19 35.64 1.45
C LEU A 432 -18.36 34.70 2.64
N ILE A 433 -17.58 34.95 3.68
CA ILE A 433 -17.79 34.39 5.00
C ILE A 433 -18.72 35.35 5.76
N PRO A 434 -19.93 34.93 6.14
CA PRO A 434 -20.87 35.79 6.85
C PRO A 434 -20.28 36.28 8.17
N GLN A 435 -20.64 37.51 8.57
CA GLN A 435 -20.16 38.11 9.81
C GLN A 435 -20.46 37.25 11.05
N ASP A 436 -21.53 36.46 11.02
CA ASP A 436 -22.01 35.65 12.15
C ASP A 436 -20.99 34.61 12.64
N TYR A 437 -20.06 34.19 11.78
CA TYR A 437 -19.03 33.19 12.07
C TYR A 437 -17.70 33.81 12.50
N VAL A 438 -17.58 35.13 12.50
CA VAL A 438 -16.35 35.84 12.86
C VAL A 438 -16.13 35.92 14.38
N PRO A 439 -17.13 36.29 15.22
CA PRO A 439 -16.90 36.59 16.64
C PRO A 439 -16.42 35.41 17.47
N ALA A 440 -16.86 34.19 17.14
CA ALA A 440 -16.42 32.97 17.81
C ALA A 440 -14.91 32.69 17.60
N ASN A 441 -14.25 33.40 16.68
CA ASN A 441 -12.82 33.31 16.40
C ASN A 441 -11.99 34.46 16.99
N PHE A 442 -12.59 35.33 17.83
CA PHE A 442 -11.87 36.41 18.49
C PHE A 442 -10.76 35.88 19.40
N GLY A 443 -9.55 36.37 19.18
CA GLY A 443 -8.44 36.22 20.11
C GLY A 443 -8.72 36.87 21.46
N ARG A 444 -7.99 36.45 22.48
CA ARG A 444 -8.07 36.95 23.87
C ARG A 444 -7.34 38.29 24.07
N GLY A 445 -6.93 38.93 22.97
CA GLY A 445 -6.21 40.19 22.91
C GLY A 445 -5.44 40.33 21.60
N ASP A 446 -4.80 41.49 21.39
CA ASP A 446 -4.13 41.81 20.11
C ASP A 446 -2.94 40.90 19.77
N ARG A 447 -2.31 40.31 20.79
CA ARG A 447 -1.15 39.42 20.67
C ARG A 447 -1.50 37.94 20.85
N ASP A 448 -2.79 37.61 20.95
CA ASP A 448 -3.18 36.21 21.09
C ASP A 448 -2.98 35.46 19.76
N GLU A 449 -2.15 34.43 19.83
CA GLU A 449 -1.78 33.53 18.73
C GLU A 449 -2.49 32.17 18.86
N SER A 450 -3.04 31.86 20.05
CA SER A 450 -3.63 30.55 20.36
C SER A 450 -4.91 30.25 19.60
N ARG A 451 -5.56 31.29 19.07
CA ARG A 451 -6.82 31.20 18.31
C ARG A 451 -6.62 31.35 16.80
N ARG A 452 -5.45 30.95 16.29
CA ARG A 452 -5.26 30.80 14.85
C ARG A 452 -6.07 29.63 14.32
N PHE A 453 -6.55 29.76 13.09
CA PHE A 453 -7.31 28.73 12.39
C PHE A 453 -7.08 28.80 10.87
N PRO A 454 -7.21 27.68 10.15
CA PRO A 454 -6.96 27.65 8.72
C PRO A 454 -8.16 28.14 7.91
N VAL A 455 -7.86 28.92 6.87
CA VAL A 455 -8.78 29.27 5.79
C VAL A 455 -8.20 28.71 4.48
N PHE A 456 -8.94 27.85 3.78
CA PHE A 456 -8.47 27.24 2.54
C PHE A 456 -9.63 27.07 1.55
N TYR A 457 -9.33 26.85 0.27
CA TYR A 457 -10.34 26.45 -0.70
C TYR A 457 -10.16 24.99 -1.11
N ARG A 458 -11.27 24.38 -1.48
CA ARG A 458 -11.37 23.01 -1.96
C ARG A 458 -11.91 23.03 -3.37
N LEU A 459 -11.16 22.47 -4.31
CA LEU A 459 -11.65 22.25 -5.67
C LEU A 459 -12.38 20.92 -5.72
N ILE A 460 -13.62 20.94 -6.19
CA ILE A 460 -14.47 19.77 -6.33
C ILE A 460 -14.66 19.50 -7.82
N GLY A 461 -14.15 18.35 -8.27
CA GLY A 461 -14.34 17.83 -9.62
C GLY A 461 -15.25 16.61 -9.64
N ALA A 462 -15.44 16.00 -10.81
CA ALA A 462 -16.27 14.80 -10.98
C ALA A 462 -15.78 13.60 -10.15
N ASN A 463 -14.47 13.52 -9.91
CA ASN A 463 -13.81 12.33 -9.37
C ASN A 463 -13.22 12.53 -7.95
N GLY A 464 -13.55 13.62 -7.27
CA GLY A 464 -13.07 13.90 -5.91
C GLY A 464 -12.83 15.38 -5.62
N HIS A 465 -11.95 15.63 -4.65
CA HIS A 465 -11.56 16.99 -4.28
C HIS A 465 -10.07 17.12 -3.95
N VAL A 466 -9.55 18.33 -4.09
CA VAL A 466 -8.19 18.72 -3.71
C VAL A 466 -8.23 20.04 -2.93
N ASP A 467 -7.45 20.10 -1.84
CA ASP A 467 -7.41 21.26 -0.94
C ASP A 467 -6.19 22.14 -1.25
N SER A 468 -6.37 23.45 -1.09
CA SER A 468 -5.28 24.42 -1.18
C SER A 468 -4.38 24.38 0.04
N LEU A 469 -3.19 25.00 -0.07
CA LEU A 469 -2.46 25.42 1.13
C LEU A 469 -3.35 26.30 2.01
N PRO A 470 -3.31 26.15 3.34
CA PRO A 470 -4.12 26.97 4.24
C PRO A 470 -3.50 28.36 4.46
N TYR A 471 -4.37 29.36 4.60
CA TYR A 471 -4.04 30.66 5.16
C TYR A 471 -4.38 30.66 6.66
N ASN A 472 -3.37 30.72 7.53
CA ASN A 472 -3.52 30.66 8.97
C ASN A 472 -3.89 32.03 9.55
N LEU A 473 -5.18 32.21 9.79
CA LEU A 473 -5.77 33.47 10.20
C LEU A 473 -5.99 33.53 11.71
N ARG A 474 -5.91 34.73 12.29
CA ARG A 474 -6.48 35.04 13.61
C ARG A 474 -7.30 36.34 13.55
N ILE A 475 -8.29 36.48 14.42
CA ILE A 475 -9.09 37.70 14.51
C ILE A 475 -8.70 38.46 15.78
N THR A 476 -8.19 39.69 15.65
CA THR A 476 -7.95 40.53 16.84
C THR A 476 -9.28 41.11 17.31
N PRO A 477 -9.61 40.98 18.61
CA PRO A 477 -10.94 41.27 19.13
C PRO A 477 -11.30 42.76 18.99
N VAL A 478 -12.59 43.07 19.16
CA VAL A 478 -13.05 44.46 19.28
C VAL A 478 -12.43 45.08 20.54
N PRO A 479 -11.79 46.27 20.45
CA PRO A 479 -11.27 46.97 21.62
C PRO A 479 -12.35 47.21 22.67
N SER A 480 -12.02 47.01 23.95
CA SER A 480 -12.99 47.09 25.06
C SER A 480 -13.69 48.45 25.18
N ALA A 481 -13.04 49.53 24.74
CA ALA A 481 -13.60 50.88 24.70
C ALA A 481 -14.84 51.00 23.78
N ASN A 482 -14.99 50.09 22.81
CA ASN A 482 -16.11 50.08 21.87
C ASN A 482 -17.32 49.29 22.37
N TYR A 483 -17.20 48.56 23.48
CA TYR A 483 -18.33 47.87 24.10
C TYR A 483 -19.15 48.84 24.97
N PRO A 484 -20.47 48.62 25.08
CA PRO A 484 -21.33 49.44 25.92
C PRO A 484 -20.92 49.32 27.39
N GLN A 485 -21.09 50.42 28.13
CA GLN A 485 -20.99 50.41 29.59
C GLN A 485 -22.36 50.08 30.19
N ILE A 486 -22.38 49.19 31.18
CA ILE A 486 -23.59 48.93 31.96
C ILE A 486 -23.98 50.20 32.74
N ASN A 487 -25.27 50.54 32.72
CA ASN A 487 -25.80 51.69 33.44
C ASN A 487 -26.82 51.23 34.49
N CYS A 488 -26.89 51.97 35.60
CA CYS A 488 -27.93 51.83 36.62
C CYS A 488 -28.79 53.09 36.61
N THR A 489 -30.07 52.97 36.28
CA THR A 489 -30.95 54.13 36.04
C THR A 489 -31.14 55.00 37.30
N GLN A 490 -31.12 54.40 38.48
CA GLN A 490 -31.29 55.11 39.75
C GLN A 490 -30.01 55.75 40.29
N ALA A 491 -28.86 55.51 39.67
CA ALA A 491 -27.59 56.11 40.07
C ALA A 491 -27.41 57.52 39.49
N ASP A 492 -26.77 58.40 40.25
CA ASP A 492 -26.36 59.72 39.80
C ASP A 492 -24.86 59.95 40.00
N ALA A 493 -24.38 61.18 39.81
CA ALA A 493 -22.96 61.53 39.96
C ALA A 493 -22.38 61.22 41.36
N GLY A 494 -23.23 61.12 42.39
CA GLY A 494 -22.84 60.76 43.74
C GLY A 494 -22.86 59.25 44.04
N GLY A 495 -23.38 58.42 43.13
CA GLY A 495 -23.53 56.97 43.30
C GLY A 495 -25.00 56.53 43.33
N LEU A 496 -25.28 55.38 43.94
CA LEU A 496 -26.62 54.82 44.06
C LEU A 496 -27.13 55.00 45.49
N SER A 497 -28.19 55.80 45.69
CA SER A 497 -28.88 55.90 46.98
C SER A 497 -29.85 54.73 47.16
N LEU A 498 -29.70 53.97 48.25
CA LEU A 498 -30.58 52.85 48.56
C LEU A 498 -32.04 53.30 48.70
N SER A 499 -32.30 54.51 49.20
CA SER A 499 -33.66 55.07 49.26
C SER A 499 -34.36 55.21 47.89
N ARG A 500 -33.60 55.36 46.80
CA ARG A 500 -34.13 55.51 45.42
C ARG A 500 -34.36 54.17 44.71
N VAL A 501 -33.90 53.05 45.28
CA VAL A 501 -34.03 51.72 44.67
C VAL A 501 -35.45 51.18 44.89
N PRO A 502 -36.21 50.82 43.84
CA PRO A 502 -37.52 50.19 44.01
C PRO A 502 -37.47 48.87 44.79
N ALA A 503 -38.59 48.43 45.34
CA ALA A 503 -38.69 47.12 45.99
C ALA A 503 -38.31 45.96 45.04
N ALA A 504 -38.60 46.11 43.74
CA ALA A 504 -38.26 45.15 42.70
C ALA A 504 -36.78 45.17 42.27
N GLY A 505 -35.93 46.03 42.86
CA GLY A 505 -34.52 46.19 42.49
C GLY A 505 -34.25 47.37 41.57
N ALA A 506 -32.96 47.72 41.45
CA ALA A 506 -32.49 48.82 40.59
C ALA A 506 -32.47 48.39 39.12
N ASP A 507 -32.83 49.30 38.23
CA ASP A 507 -32.89 49.06 36.78
C ASP A 507 -31.49 49.13 36.18
N LEU A 508 -31.07 48.03 35.56
CA LEU A 508 -29.82 47.93 34.83
C LEU A 508 -30.10 47.90 33.33
N THR A 509 -29.36 48.69 32.57
CA THR A 509 -29.44 48.72 31.11
C THR A 509 -28.06 48.56 30.49
N LEU A 510 -27.92 47.59 29.60
CA LEU A 510 -26.75 47.40 28.75
C LEU A 510 -27.15 47.71 27.30
N GLY A 511 -26.47 48.65 26.66
CA GLY A 511 -26.73 49.00 25.26
C GLY A 511 -26.38 47.84 24.30
N THR A 512 -26.62 48.05 23.00
CA THR A 512 -26.21 47.10 21.95
C THR A 512 -24.69 47.06 21.80
N TRP A 513 -24.16 45.95 21.31
CA TRP A 513 -22.73 45.77 21.06
C TRP A 513 -22.45 45.33 19.62
N LEU A 514 -21.21 45.51 19.18
CA LEU A 514 -20.75 45.03 17.88
C LEU A 514 -20.84 43.51 17.81
N PHE A 515 -21.38 43.01 16.71
CA PHE A 515 -21.69 41.59 16.50
C PHE A 515 -22.74 41.03 17.47
N GLY A 516 -23.61 41.86 18.05
CA GLY A 516 -24.73 41.39 18.86
C GLY A 516 -25.66 40.46 18.08
N LYS A 517 -25.89 39.26 18.62
CA LYS A 517 -26.73 38.24 18.01
C LYS A 517 -27.44 37.40 19.08
N GLU A 518 -28.62 36.92 18.72
CA GLU A 518 -29.35 35.90 19.48
C GLU A 518 -28.45 34.67 19.77
N GLY A 519 -28.57 34.14 20.99
CA GLY A 519 -27.86 32.94 21.46
C GLY A 519 -26.48 33.20 22.07
N GLN A 520 -25.94 34.43 21.98
CA GLN A 520 -24.71 34.79 22.71
C GLN A 520 -24.95 34.73 24.21
N LEU A 521 -23.99 34.25 24.99
CA LEU A 521 -24.18 34.02 26.42
C LEU A 521 -23.72 35.24 27.22
N LEU A 522 -24.64 35.89 27.92
CA LEU A 522 -24.38 37.06 28.75
C LEU A 522 -24.32 36.67 30.23
N THR A 523 -23.24 37.08 30.88
CA THR A 523 -23.06 37.00 32.33
C THR A 523 -22.97 38.41 32.90
N LEU A 524 -23.70 38.69 33.97
CA LEU A 524 -23.67 39.97 34.66
C LEU A 524 -23.53 39.71 36.17
N VAL A 525 -22.40 40.17 36.73
CA VAL A 525 -22.09 40.01 38.15
C VAL A 525 -22.00 41.38 38.81
N ALA A 526 -22.58 41.50 40.00
CA ALA A 526 -22.35 42.62 40.91
C ALA A 526 -21.40 42.18 42.03
N SER A 527 -20.34 42.94 42.28
CA SER A 527 -19.42 42.68 43.39
C SER A 527 -19.34 43.88 44.33
N GLY A 528 -19.22 43.64 45.63
CA GLY A 528 -19.15 44.69 46.65
C GLY A 528 -18.70 44.18 48.00
N LEU A 529 -18.60 45.09 48.98
CA LEU A 529 -18.15 44.77 50.33
C LEU A 529 -19.32 44.64 51.31
N THR A 530 -19.36 43.56 52.09
CA THR A 530 -20.27 43.36 53.24
C THR A 530 -19.50 43.45 54.56
N ALA A 531 -20.22 43.40 55.69
CA ALA A 531 -19.59 43.34 57.02
C ALA A 531 -18.69 42.10 57.22
N THR A 532 -18.86 41.04 56.43
CA THR A 532 -18.11 39.78 56.52
C THR A 532 -17.03 39.62 55.45
N GLY A 533 -16.89 40.58 54.53
CA GLY A 533 -15.94 40.54 53.42
C GLY A 533 -16.58 40.83 52.06
N GLU A 534 -15.80 40.65 50.99
CA GLU A 534 -16.27 40.82 49.61
C GLU A 534 -17.32 39.76 49.26
N VAL A 535 -18.34 40.16 48.51
CA VAL A 535 -19.43 39.31 48.02
C VAL A 535 -19.66 39.57 46.54
N GLU A 536 -20.08 38.54 45.82
CA GLU A 536 -20.56 38.62 44.44
C GLU A 536 -21.99 38.11 44.34
N GLU A 537 -22.79 38.77 43.52
CA GLU A 537 -24.15 38.38 43.14
C GLU A 537 -24.22 38.22 41.63
N VAL A 538 -24.60 37.03 41.17
CA VAL A 538 -24.76 36.73 39.76
C VAL A 538 -26.18 37.09 39.34
N ILE A 539 -26.33 38.21 38.62
CA ILE A 539 -27.62 38.71 38.14
C ILE A 539 -28.09 37.93 36.91
N LEU A 540 -27.14 37.64 36.01
CA LEU A 540 -27.34 36.78 34.85
C LEU A 540 -26.16 35.81 34.81
N ASP A 541 -26.44 34.52 34.73
CA ASP A 541 -25.42 33.48 34.57
C ASP A 541 -25.54 32.85 33.18
N SER A 542 -24.62 33.20 32.29
CA SER A 542 -24.48 32.56 30.98
C SER A 542 -25.79 32.50 30.19
N VAL A 543 -26.63 33.54 30.33
CA VAL A 543 -27.99 33.56 29.80
C VAL A 543 -27.94 33.84 28.30
N PRO A 544 -28.59 33.03 27.44
CA PRO A 544 -28.63 33.30 26.01
C PRO A 544 -29.43 34.58 25.73
N VAL A 545 -28.78 35.51 25.02
CA VAL A 545 -29.38 36.77 24.55
C VAL A 545 -30.47 36.46 23.54
N THR A 546 -31.65 37.08 23.68
CA THR A 546 -32.75 36.96 22.72
C THR A 546 -32.53 37.85 21.48
N ALA A 547 -33.25 37.60 20.38
CA ALA A 547 -33.21 38.46 19.19
C ALA A 547 -33.52 39.94 19.53
N GLU A 548 -34.56 40.19 20.33
CA GLU A 548 -34.92 41.55 20.76
C GLU A 548 -33.81 42.21 21.61
N GLN A 549 -33.17 41.44 22.49
CA GLN A 549 -32.07 41.95 23.32
C GLN A 549 -30.82 42.26 22.50
N ALA A 550 -30.52 41.49 21.46
CA ALA A 550 -29.43 41.79 20.54
C ALA A 550 -29.67 43.09 19.77
N GLU A 551 -30.92 43.38 19.39
CA GLU A 551 -31.32 44.58 18.64
C GLU A 551 -31.47 45.84 19.50
N LYS A 552 -31.98 45.71 20.73
CA LYS A 552 -32.36 46.85 21.58
C LYS A 552 -31.49 47.01 22.84
N GLY A 553 -30.63 46.04 23.14
CA GLY A 553 -29.88 45.97 24.39
C GLY A 553 -30.60 45.16 25.46
N VAL A 554 -29.92 44.95 26.59
CA VAL A 554 -30.38 44.08 27.68
C VAL A 554 -30.83 44.91 28.87
N GLN A 555 -31.97 44.53 29.45
CA GLN A 555 -32.47 45.06 30.71
C GLN A 555 -32.40 43.97 31.79
N ALA A 556 -31.96 44.34 32.98
CA ALA A 556 -31.88 43.45 34.13
C ALA A 556 -32.21 44.21 35.42
N LYS A 557 -32.42 43.48 36.51
CA LYS A 557 -32.69 44.04 37.84
C LYS A 557 -31.55 43.69 38.79
N LEU A 558 -30.97 44.70 39.43
CA LEU A 558 -30.07 44.50 40.57
C LEU A 558 -30.91 44.30 41.84
N PRO A 559 -30.85 43.15 42.50
CA PRO A 559 -31.68 42.88 43.67
C PRO A 559 -31.44 43.92 44.78
N ARG A 560 -32.54 44.50 45.31
CA ARG A 560 -32.44 45.41 46.46
C ARG A 560 -31.86 44.71 47.69
N ALA A 561 -32.14 43.42 47.87
CA ALA A 561 -31.63 42.61 48.97
C ALA A 561 -30.10 42.52 48.97
N PHE A 562 -29.47 42.37 47.80
CA PHE A 562 -28.03 42.40 47.66
C PHE A 562 -27.46 43.74 48.14
N LEU A 563 -28.04 44.86 47.66
CA LEU A 563 -27.62 46.21 48.05
C LEU A 563 -27.78 46.48 49.56
N GLN A 564 -28.79 45.90 50.21
CA GLN A 564 -29.00 46.03 51.66
C GLN A 564 -27.92 45.30 52.49
N GLY A 565 -27.28 44.27 51.92
CA GLY A 565 -26.18 43.54 52.56
C GLY A 565 -24.83 44.24 52.45
N LEU A 566 -24.69 45.22 51.56
CA LEU A 566 -23.44 45.95 51.35
C LEU A 566 -23.22 47.04 52.41
N VAL A 567 -21.94 47.35 52.66
CA VAL A 567 -21.53 48.43 53.56
C VAL A 567 -21.84 49.80 52.92
N MET A 568 -22.53 50.65 53.66
CA MET A 568 -22.86 52.02 53.23
C MET A 568 -21.60 52.88 53.09
N GLY A 569 -21.52 53.67 52.02
CA GLY A 569 -20.38 54.52 51.68
C GLY A 569 -19.28 53.80 50.90
N GLU A 570 -19.35 52.47 50.76
CA GLU A 570 -18.39 51.66 50.01
C GLU A 570 -18.79 51.50 48.54
N ARG A 571 -17.80 51.10 47.73
CA ARG A 571 -17.98 50.89 46.30
C ARG A 571 -18.45 49.48 45.98
N PHE A 572 -19.29 49.37 44.97
CA PHE A 572 -19.64 48.11 44.32
C PHE A 572 -19.52 48.26 42.80
N THR A 573 -19.28 47.15 42.09
CA THR A 573 -19.00 47.14 40.66
C THR A 573 -19.96 46.21 39.93
N LEU A 574 -20.53 46.66 38.82
CA LEU A 574 -21.30 45.83 37.90
C LEU A 574 -20.42 45.46 36.71
N SER A 575 -20.24 44.16 36.48
CA SER A 575 -19.30 43.61 35.50
C SER A 575 -19.99 42.69 34.49
N PRO A 576 -20.50 43.23 33.36
CA PRO A 576 -20.98 42.42 32.26
C PRO A 576 -19.83 41.72 31.50
N ARG A 577 -20.05 40.48 31.08
CA ARG A 577 -19.16 39.72 30.21
C ARG A 577 -19.98 38.89 29.22
N LEU A 578 -19.52 38.78 27.98
CA LEU A 578 -20.25 38.09 26.92
C LEU A 578 -19.38 37.02 26.25
N SER A 579 -19.93 35.82 26.04
CA SER A 579 -19.29 34.80 25.20
C SER A 579 -19.85 34.81 23.78
N PHE A 580 -18.93 34.84 22.82
CA PHE A 580 -19.18 34.73 21.38
C PHE A 580 -19.00 33.30 20.85
N ASP A 581 -18.40 32.42 21.64
CA ASP A 581 -17.92 31.09 21.25
C ASP A 581 -18.58 29.96 22.06
N GLY A 582 -19.76 30.21 22.63
CA GLY A 582 -20.58 29.17 23.27
C GLY A 582 -20.16 28.83 24.71
N GLY A 583 -19.45 29.74 25.38
CA GLY A 583 -19.04 29.64 26.77
C GLY A 583 -17.53 29.43 26.97
N ASP A 584 -16.76 29.22 25.90
CA ASP A 584 -15.31 28.97 26.00
C ASP A 584 -14.53 30.19 26.51
N TYR A 585 -14.92 31.39 26.07
CA TYR A 585 -14.32 32.64 26.53
C TYR A 585 -15.37 33.74 26.71
N TYR A 586 -15.30 34.41 27.87
CA TYR A 586 -16.14 35.55 28.20
C TYR A 586 -15.38 36.86 28.06
N THR A 587 -15.74 37.63 27.03
CA THR A 587 -15.17 38.96 26.76
C THR A 587 -15.74 39.97 27.74
N PRO A 588 -14.90 40.68 28.52
CA PRO A 588 -15.38 41.68 29.46
C PRO A 588 -15.90 42.93 28.72
N PHE A 589 -17.08 43.38 29.10
CA PHE A 589 -17.65 44.66 28.67
C PHE A 589 -17.28 45.74 29.69
N ARG A 590 -17.66 46.99 29.40
CA ARG A 590 -17.31 48.10 30.30
C ARG A 590 -18.15 48.04 31.58
N SER A 591 -17.47 47.81 32.69
CA SER A 591 -18.05 47.86 34.03
C SER A 591 -18.36 49.28 34.48
N ILE A 592 -19.25 49.43 35.46
CA ILE A 592 -19.43 50.67 36.22
C ILE A 592 -19.17 50.37 37.70
N THR A 593 -18.46 51.28 38.37
CA THR A 593 -18.27 51.24 39.82
C THR A 593 -19.03 52.41 40.44
N LEU A 594 -19.87 52.11 41.41
CA LEU A 594 -20.76 53.05 42.07
C LEU A 594 -20.52 53.01 43.58
N THR A 595 -20.69 54.16 44.25
CA THR A 595 -20.73 54.21 45.72
C THR A 595 -22.16 53.98 46.19
N LEU A 596 -22.37 53.12 47.18
CA LEU A 596 -23.68 52.93 47.80
C LEU A 596 -23.93 53.99 48.87
N ASN A 597 -24.97 54.80 48.68
CA ASN A 597 -25.38 55.85 49.62
C ASN A 597 -26.67 55.45 50.34
N ARG A 598 -26.97 56.09 51.47
CA ARG A 598 -28.25 55.93 52.17
C ARG A 598 -29.45 56.28 51.29
#